data_AF-A0A6M4WZI8-F1
#
_entry.id   AF-A0A6M4WZI8-F1
#
_cell.length_a   1.000
_cell.length_b   1.000
_cell.length_c   1.000
_cell.angle_alpha   90.00
_cell.angle_beta   90.00
_cell.angle_gamma   90.00
#
_symmetry.space_group_name_H-M   'P 1'
#
loop_
_entity.id
_entity.type
_entity.pdbx_description
1 polymer ?
#
loop_
_entity_poly.entity_id
_entity_poly.type
_entity_poly.pdbx_seq_one_letter_code
_entity_poly.pdbx_strand_id
1 'polypeptide(L)'
;MSLTSEVFLVADDGDLDILAGQRDGRPDGMEPAGPESWRRTVRGSRAIRRIGARFLPALVSVHHGGVVAPDEIPAFPAEIAPVRACSERLAAETRSPDRTVESHCRHISGRLDGIEASARYAQGAGGGLLIG
;
A
#
# COMPACT_ATOMS: atom_id res chain seq x y z
N MET A 1 3.40 15.84 -2.59
CA MET A 1 2.21 15.12 -2.08
C MET A 1 2.60 13.71 -1.70
N SER A 2 2.10 13.22 -0.57
CA SER A 2 2.28 11.83 -0.11
C SER A 2 0.95 11.12 -0.25
N LEU A 3 0.99 9.88 -0.70
CA LEU A 3 -0.14 8.96 -0.71
C LEU A 3 -0.52 8.57 0.72
N THR A 4 -1.80 8.40 0.98
CA THR A 4 -2.40 7.85 2.19
C THR A 4 -2.78 6.38 1.97
N SER A 5 -2.88 5.64 3.08
CA SER A 5 -3.59 4.37 3.13
C SER A 5 -4.76 4.55 4.10
N GLU A 6 -5.96 4.48 3.57
CA GLU A 6 -7.22 4.72 4.29
C GLU A 6 -8.07 3.47 4.24
N VAL A 7 -8.72 3.15 5.35
CA VAL A 7 -9.62 1.99 5.42
C VAL A 7 -11.04 2.50 5.23
N PHE A 8 -11.84 1.76 4.46
CA PHE A 8 -13.23 2.11 4.21
C PHE A 8 -14.14 0.91 4.49
N LEU A 9 -15.38 1.20 4.85
CA LEU A 9 -16.49 0.24 4.85
C LEU A 9 -17.38 0.51 3.64
N VAL A 10 -18.06 -0.54 3.17
CA VAL A 10 -19.09 -0.39 2.14
C VAL A 10 -20.42 -0.24 2.88
N ALA A 11 -21.07 0.90 2.73
CA ALA A 11 -22.38 1.17 3.32
C ALA A 11 -23.48 0.39 2.59
N ASP A 12 -24.67 0.30 3.19
CA ASP A 12 -25.81 -0.46 2.62
C ASP A 12 -26.29 0.09 1.26
N ASP A 13 -26.00 1.36 0.96
CA ASP A 13 -26.28 2.00 -0.34
C ASP A 13 -25.17 1.81 -1.38
N GLY A 14 -24.07 1.16 -1.00
CA GLY A 14 -22.89 0.92 -1.84
C GLY A 14 -21.86 2.04 -1.82
N ASP A 15 -22.06 3.11 -1.03
CA ASP A 15 -21.07 4.16 -0.87
C ASP A 15 -19.90 3.71 0.02
N LEU A 16 -18.74 4.35 -0.18
CA LEU A 16 -17.52 4.06 0.57
C LEU A 16 -17.43 5.01 1.77
N ASP A 17 -17.74 4.49 2.96
CA ASP A 17 -17.51 5.19 4.20
C ASP A 17 -16.05 5.04 4.60
N ILE A 18 -15.26 6.08 4.29
CA ILE A 18 -13.89 6.16 4.79
C ILE A 18 -13.97 6.20 6.32
N LEU A 19 -13.28 5.27 6.98
CA LEU A 19 -13.02 5.33 8.41
C LEU A 19 -11.98 6.44 8.63
N ALA A 20 -12.40 7.69 8.37
CA ALA A 20 -11.62 8.88 8.61
C ALA A 20 -11.37 8.92 10.10
N GLY A 21 -10.09 8.79 10.47
CA GLY A 21 -9.67 8.60 11.84
C GLY A 21 -10.41 9.52 12.81
N GLN A 22 -11.33 8.94 13.58
CA GLN A 22 -11.51 9.41 14.94
C GLN A 22 -10.17 9.12 15.61
N ARG A 23 -9.44 10.19 15.91
CA ARG A 23 -8.04 10.24 16.36
C ARG A 23 -7.68 9.32 17.55
N ASP A 24 -8.63 8.61 18.14
CA ASP A 24 -8.48 7.72 19.30
C ASP A 24 -8.41 6.21 18.97
N GLY A 25 -8.46 5.81 17.68
CA GLY A 25 -8.57 4.38 17.32
C GLY A 25 -7.66 3.85 16.21
N ARG A 26 -6.85 4.71 15.56
CA ARG A 26 -5.92 4.25 14.52
C ARG A 26 -4.72 3.59 15.19
N PRO A 27 -4.51 2.25 15.08
CA PRO A 27 -3.33 1.62 15.65
C PRO A 27 -2.04 2.25 15.09
N ASP A 28 -1.04 2.38 15.97
CA ASP A 28 0.30 2.82 15.61
C ASP A 28 0.85 2.00 14.42
N GLY A 29 1.63 2.66 13.57
CA GLY A 29 2.30 2.01 12.43
C GLY A 29 1.59 2.13 11.08
N MET A 30 0.37 2.69 11.01
CA MET A 30 -0.27 3.07 9.73
C MET A 30 0.32 4.37 9.16
N GLU A 31 1.60 4.32 8.80
CA GLU A 31 2.33 5.40 8.13
C GLU A 31 1.73 5.71 6.74
N PRO A 32 1.95 6.93 6.19
CA PRO A 32 1.53 7.25 4.83
C PRO A 32 2.06 6.21 3.83
N ALA A 33 1.37 6.02 2.70
CA ALA A 33 1.77 5.00 1.74
C ALA A 33 3.04 5.39 0.94
N GLY A 34 3.52 6.63 1.08
CA GLY A 34 4.77 7.14 0.52
C GLY A 34 4.54 8.23 -0.53
N PRO A 35 5.60 8.78 -1.14
CA PRO A 35 5.47 9.86 -2.13
C PRO A 35 4.57 9.48 -3.32
N GLU A 36 3.82 10.44 -3.87
CA GLU A 36 2.99 10.22 -5.07
C GLU A 36 3.78 9.61 -6.24
N SER A 37 5.04 10.01 -6.39
CA SER A 37 5.93 9.46 -7.42
C SER A 37 6.09 7.94 -7.33
N TRP A 38 5.99 7.35 -6.14
CA TRP A 38 6.16 5.91 -5.90
C TRP A 38 5.03 5.08 -6.48
N ARG A 39 3.87 5.69 -6.75
CA ARG A 39 2.80 5.08 -7.53
C ARG A 39 3.37 4.51 -8.83
N ARG A 40 4.19 5.28 -9.55
CA ARG A 40 4.80 4.83 -10.80
C ARG A 40 6.18 4.21 -10.63
N THR A 41 7.04 4.80 -9.79
CA THR A 41 8.46 4.41 -9.72
C THR A 41 8.72 3.16 -8.91
N VAL A 42 7.89 2.86 -7.90
CA VAL A 42 8.06 1.68 -7.04
C VAL A 42 6.94 0.68 -7.32
N ARG A 43 5.68 1.03 -7.01
CA ARG A 43 4.54 0.09 -7.08
C ARG A 43 4.18 -0.32 -8.50
N GLY A 44 4.22 0.64 -9.43
CA GLY A 44 4.03 0.40 -10.86
C GLY A 44 5.25 -0.13 -11.59
N SER A 45 6.37 -0.33 -10.90
CA SER A 45 7.62 -0.72 -11.54
C SER A 45 7.54 -2.12 -12.14
N ARG A 46 8.36 -2.36 -13.17
CA ARG A 46 8.55 -3.69 -13.74
C ARG A 46 9.14 -4.68 -12.71
N ALA A 47 9.82 -4.17 -11.67
CA ALA A 47 10.36 -4.99 -10.59
C ALA A 47 9.24 -5.61 -9.75
N ILE A 48 8.27 -4.80 -9.30
CA ILE A 48 7.07 -5.29 -8.59
C ILE A 48 6.29 -6.30 -9.43
N ARG A 49 6.06 -6.00 -10.71
CA ARG A 49 5.35 -6.95 -11.60
C ARG A 49 6.09 -8.27 -11.77
N ARG A 50 7.43 -8.26 -11.80
CA ARG A 50 8.25 -9.49 -11.87
C ARG A 50 8.18 -10.34 -10.61
N ILE A 51 7.93 -9.73 -9.46
CA ILE A 51 7.73 -10.43 -8.19
C ILE A 51 6.36 -11.15 -8.19
N GLY A 52 5.48 -10.84 -9.14
CA GLY A 52 4.14 -11.45 -9.24
C GLY A 52 3.07 -10.66 -8.49
N ALA A 53 3.39 -9.46 -8.00
CA ALA A 53 2.43 -8.58 -7.36
C ALA A 53 1.36 -8.12 -8.35
N ARG A 54 0.11 -8.25 -7.95
CA ARG A 54 -1.13 -7.99 -8.69
C ARG A 54 -1.78 -6.73 -8.16
N PHE A 55 -1.83 -6.55 -6.83
CA PHE A 55 -2.46 -5.41 -6.19
C PHE A 55 -1.57 -4.16 -6.28
N LEU A 56 -0.29 -4.22 -5.88
CA LEU A 56 0.58 -3.04 -5.91
C LEU A 56 0.63 -2.33 -7.28
N PRO A 57 0.75 -3.03 -8.42
CA PRO A 57 0.66 -2.41 -9.74
C PRO A 57 -0.73 -1.90 -10.14
N ALA A 58 -1.80 -2.50 -9.62
CA ALA A 58 -3.18 -2.07 -9.89
C ALA A 58 -3.51 -0.74 -9.19
N LEU A 59 -2.91 -0.51 -8.02
CA LEU A 59 -3.01 0.71 -7.22
C LEU A 59 -2.38 1.95 -7.90
N VAL A 60 -1.87 1.81 -9.13
CA VAL A 60 -1.25 2.88 -9.92
C VAL A 60 -2.27 3.66 -10.74
N SER A 61 -3.41 3.05 -11.07
CA SER A 61 -4.44 3.71 -11.87
C SER A 61 -5.18 4.75 -11.04
N VAL A 62 -5.14 6.01 -11.48
CA VAL A 62 -5.78 7.15 -10.80
C VAL A 62 -7.30 7.13 -11.03
N HIS A 63 -7.75 6.47 -12.11
CA HIS A 63 -9.16 6.40 -12.50
C HIS A 63 -10.00 5.38 -11.72
N HIS A 64 -9.38 4.42 -11.03
CA HIS A 64 -10.06 3.44 -10.17
C HIS A 64 -9.68 3.60 -8.70
N GLY A 65 -9.16 4.78 -8.33
CA GLY A 65 -8.97 5.15 -6.94
C GLY A 65 -8.13 4.19 -6.10
N GLY A 66 -7.17 3.42 -6.66
CA GLY A 66 -6.30 2.55 -5.84
C GLY A 66 -7.01 1.78 -4.73
N VAL A 67 -8.12 1.10 -5.05
CA VAL A 67 -8.94 0.35 -4.10
C VAL A 67 -8.50 -1.11 -4.06
N VAL A 68 -8.47 -1.68 -2.86
CA VAL A 68 -8.51 -3.13 -2.60
C VAL A 68 -9.85 -3.42 -1.94
N ALA A 69 -10.69 -4.22 -2.58
CA ALA A 69 -12.04 -4.49 -2.09
C ALA A 69 -12.01 -5.37 -0.82
N PRO A 70 -13.04 -5.31 0.05
CA PRO A 70 -13.07 -6.09 1.28
C PRO A 70 -12.84 -7.60 1.11
N ASP A 71 -13.32 -8.19 0.00
CA ASP A 71 -13.14 -9.59 -0.35
C ASP A 71 -11.71 -9.92 -0.84
N GLU A 72 -10.98 -8.92 -1.33
CA GLU A 72 -9.59 -9.04 -1.76
C GLU A 72 -8.59 -8.81 -0.62
N ILE A 73 -9.01 -8.12 0.46
CA ILE A 73 -8.15 -7.80 1.60
C ILE A 73 -7.45 -9.03 2.21
N PRO A 74 -8.10 -10.20 2.41
CA PRO A 74 -7.41 -11.37 2.94
C PRO A 74 -6.22 -11.85 2.09
N ALA A 75 -6.25 -11.63 0.77
CA ALA A 75 -5.18 -12.02 -0.14
C ALA A 75 -4.06 -10.96 -0.23
N PHE A 76 -4.35 -9.72 0.14
CA PHE A 76 -3.44 -8.59 -0.03
C PHE A 76 -2.16 -8.67 0.85
N PRO A 77 -2.22 -8.97 2.16
CA PRO A 77 -1.01 -9.17 2.98
C PRO A 77 -0.11 -10.30 2.48
N ALA A 78 -0.68 -11.35 1.88
CA ALA A 78 0.10 -12.45 1.31
C ALA A 78 0.96 -11.99 0.11
N GLU A 79 0.53 -10.95 -0.62
CA GLU A 79 1.31 -10.32 -1.69
C GLU A 79 2.45 -9.43 -1.14
N ILE A 80 2.29 -8.85 0.05
CA ILE A 80 3.31 -7.99 0.66
C ILE A 80 4.56 -8.80 1.05
N ALA A 81 4.39 -10.05 1.49
CA ALA A 81 5.50 -10.92 1.91
C ALA A 81 6.59 -11.13 0.82
N PRO A 82 6.27 -11.57 -0.42
CA PRO A 82 7.29 -11.73 -1.47
C PRO A 82 7.91 -10.39 -1.91
N VAL A 83 7.16 -9.30 -1.85
CA VAL A 83 7.68 -7.95 -2.15
C VAL A 83 8.70 -7.52 -1.10
N ARG A 84 8.41 -7.78 0.18
CA ARG A 84 9.34 -7.53 1.30
C ARG A 84 10.62 -8.37 1.17
N ALA A 85 10.49 -9.65 0.81
CA ALA A 85 11.64 -10.52 0.58
C ALA A 85 12.54 -10.04 -0.58
N CYS A 86 11.97 -9.31 -1.54
CA CYS A 86 12.70 -8.72 -2.67
C CYS A 86 13.05 -7.24 -2.49
N SER A 87 12.90 -6.67 -1.29
CA SER A 87 13.01 -5.23 -1.02
C SER A 87 14.37 -4.63 -1.38
N GLU A 88 15.47 -5.33 -1.13
CA GLU A 88 16.83 -4.86 -1.50
C GLU A 88 17.00 -4.75 -3.01
N ARG A 89 16.53 -5.76 -3.76
CA ARG A 89 16.56 -5.75 -5.22
C ARG A 89 15.68 -4.64 -5.77
N LEU A 90 14.48 -4.48 -5.21
CA LEU A 90 13.57 -3.40 -5.59
C LEU A 90 14.23 -2.04 -5.35
N ALA A 91 14.85 -1.85 -4.19
CA ALA A 91 15.58 -0.63 -3.85
C ALA A 91 16.74 -0.34 -4.80
N ALA A 92 17.48 -1.37 -5.23
CA ALA A 92 18.55 -1.20 -6.21
C ALA A 92 18.03 -0.74 -7.57
N GLU A 93 16.87 -1.23 -8.00
CA GLU A 93 16.27 -0.97 -9.30
C GLU A 93 15.42 0.33 -9.35
N THR A 94 14.88 0.80 -8.22
CA THR A 94 13.93 1.94 -8.20
C THR A 94 14.46 3.20 -7.50
N ARG A 95 15.65 3.16 -6.92
CA ARG A 95 16.23 4.32 -6.22
C ARG A 95 16.51 5.47 -7.18
N SER A 96 16.36 6.68 -6.66
CA SER A 96 16.96 7.87 -7.27
C SER A 96 18.49 7.83 -7.12
N PRO A 97 19.24 8.48 -8.03
CA PRO A 97 20.70 8.48 -8.00
C PRO A 97 21.30 9.10 -6.72
N ASP A 98 20.58 10.03 -6.09
CA ASP A 98 20.92 10.70 -4.84
C ASP A 98 20.72 9.85 -3.57
N ARG A 99 20.15 8.64 -3.69
CA ARG A 99 19.84 7.77 -2.54
C ARG A 99 20.64 6.46 -2.58
N THR A 100 21.08 6.00 -1.41
CA THR A 100 21.69 4.68 -1.25
C THR A 100 20.63 3.57 -1.33
N VAL A 101 21.06 2.37 -1.75
CA VAL A 101 20.18 1.19 -1.80
C VAL A 101 19.60 0.89 -0.41
N GLU A 102 20.44 0.93 0.63
CA GLU A 102 20.03 0.63 2.00
C GLU A 102 18.97 1.61 2.53
N SER A 103 19.18 2.91 2.32
CA SER A 103 18.21 3.95 2.70
C SER A 103 16.89 3.77 1.95
N HIS A 104 16.95 3.48 0.64
CA HIS A 104 15.74 3.28 -0.14
C HIS A 104 15.00 2.00 0.26
N CYS A 105 15.73 0.92 0.57
CA CYS A 105 15.19 -0.34 1.07
C CYS A 105 14.46 -0.13 2.40
N ARG A 106 15.08 0.56 3.37
CA ARG A 106 14.43 0.92 4.64
C ARG A 106 13.14 1.71 4.42
N HIS A 107 13.14 2.66 3.49
CA HIS A 107 11.93 3.40 3.16
C HIS A 107 10.86 2.52 2.51
N ILE A 108 11.23 1.62 1.60
CA ILE A 108 10.27 0.69 0.98
C ILE A 108 9.65 -0.20 2.06
N SER A 109 10.47 -0.82 2.91
CA SER A 109 10.01 -1.72 3.98
C SER A 109 9.06 -1.01 4.95
N GLY A 110 9.41 0.17 5.44
CA GLY A 110 8.53 0.93 6.35
C GLY A 110 7.18 1.32 5.72
N ARG A 111 7.14 1.54 4.40
CA ARG A 111 5.86 1.82 3.70
C ARG A 111 5.05 0.55 3.48
N LEU A 112 5.70 -0.59 3.24
CA LEU A 112 5.03 -1.88 3.20
C LEU A 112 4.46 -2.23 4.58
N ASP A 113 5.18 -1.96 5.67
CA ASP A 113 4.69 -2.12 7.05
C ASP A 113 3.38 -1.34 7.28
N GLY A 114 3.33 -0.07 6.89
CA GLY A 114 2.14 0.76 7.06
C GLY A 114 0.95 0.31 6.22
N ILE A 115 1.19 -0.07 4.96
CA ILE A 115 0.16 -0.61 4.07
C ILE A 115 -0.38 -1.95 4.61
N GLU A 116 0.50 -2.81 5.11
CA GLU A 116 0.14 -4.12 5.69
C GLU A 116 -0.64 -3.96 7.00
N ALA A 117 -0.27 -2.98 7.85
CA ALA A 117 -1.01 -2.63 9.06
C ALA A 117 -2.42 -2.12 8.71
N SER A 118 -2.56 -1.25 7.71
CA SER A 118 -3.87 -0.79 7.22
C SER A 118 -4.70 -1.94 6.67
N ALA A 119 -4.12 -2.86 5.90
CA ALA A 119 -4.83 -4.02 5.36
C ALA A 119 -5.31 -4.98 6.46
N ARG A 120 -4.50 -5.23 7.49
CA ARG A 120 -4.91 -6.04 8.65
C ARG A 120 -6.05 -5.39 9.42
N TYR A 121 -6.01 -4.07 9.60
CA TYR A 121 -7.08 -3.32 10.24
C TYR A 121 -8.38 -3.40 9.43
N ALA A 122 -8.30 -3.20 8.11
CA ALA A 122 -9.43 -3.37 7.19
C ALA A 122 -10.04 -4.78 7.28
N GLN A 123 -9.18 -5.81 7.31
CA GLN A 123 -9.63 -7.20 7.45
C GLN A 123 -10.42 -7.43 8.73
N GLY A 124 -9.94 -6.90 9.87
CA GLY A 124 -10.64 -7.01 11.15
C GLY A 124 -11.96 -6.25 11.20
N ALA A 125 -12.07 -5.16 10.44
CA ALA A 125 -13.27 -4.34 10.35
C ALA A 125 -14.27 -4.84 9.27
N GLY A 126 -13.89 -5.82 8.44
CA GLY A 126 -14.68 -6.23 7.27
C GLY A 126 -14.70 -5.20 6.13
N GLY A 127 -13.71 -4.30 6.11
CA GLY A 127 -13.59 -3.20 5.15
C GLY A 127 -12.56 -3.44 4.05
N GLY A 128 -12.41 -2.45 3.17
CA GLY A 128 -11.41 -2.40 2.12
C GLY A 128 -10.31 -1.37 2.39
N LEU A 129 -9.37 -1.26 1.46
CA LEU A 129 -8.24 -0.32 1.54
C LEU A 129 -8.25 0.63 0.34
N LEU A 130 -8.16 1.92 0.61
CA LEU A 130 -7.99 2.99 -0.36
C LEU A 130 -6.55 3.51 -0.28
N ILE A 131 -5.86 3.57 -1.42
CA ILE A 131 -4.52 4.14 -1.52
C ILE A 131 -4.49 5.25 -2.56
N GLY A 132 -4.51 6.50 -2.08
CA GLY A 132 -4.66 7.72 -2.88
C GLY A 132 -3.72 8.83 -2.45
#